data_AF-K1YZZ9-F1
#
_entry.id   AF-K1YZZ9-F1
#
_cell.length_a   1.000
_cell.length_b   1.000
_cell.length_c   1.000
_cell.angle_alpha   90.00
_cell.angle_beta   90.00
_cell.angle_gamma   90.00
#
_symmetry.space_group_name_H-M   'P 1'
#
loop_
_entity.id
_entity.type
_entity.pdbx_description
1 polymer ?
#
loop_
_entity_poly.entity_id
_entity_poly.type
_entity_poly.pdbx_seq_one_letter_code
_entity_poly.pdbx_strand_id
1 'polypeptide(L)'
;MYLKNFFKVFPLLFSGFLIVGLSFNVFAKQQEDSKVVFEKILQKGIVEKETLKAFDGIKKIYGENNHTLWNNRAAADFIKWLPKISEDGLNPHFYHLEKMKDFAKKGNEDATKIKLDILLTDAALTLASNLAFGINITDEQKYNWYKKEQMASLLPAVLKAIENKTAPQYLESLTPKDPRYVNLAKALQKYKKMAHKEDWVIITKGPKMEEGVEDIRVRSLRKRLIAEGYLENKEVKNPGLFDGKLKEALMAFQQEHSLEPDGLAGALTVEALNVTLNQRIKQICVSLDRLREILPQLPGHYLLVDIPAFRLWVYEKNNDVLT
;
A
#
# COMPACT_ATOMS: atom_id res chain seq x y z
N MET A 1 -88.78 -42.75 -10.49
CA MET A 1 -89.68 -41.70 -11.01
C MET A 1 -88.79 -40.56 -11.53
N TYR A 2 -88.75 -40.41 -12.87
CA TYR A 2 -88.13 -39.35 -13.71
C TYR A 2 -86.64 -38.99 -13.49
N LEU A 3 -85.64 -39.28 -14.34
CA LEU A 3 -85.46 -39.35 -15.81
C LEU A 3 -85.26 -37.98 -16.49
N LYS A 4 -84.10 -37.83 -17.17
CA LYS A 4 -83.72 -36.97 -18.33
C LYS A 4 -82.45 -36.12 -18.07
N ASN A 5 -81.46 -35.96 -18.96
CA ASN A 5 -81.10 -36.53 -20.27
C ASN A 5 -79.75 -35.92 -20.71
N PHE A 6 -78.85 -36.73 -21.29
CA PHE A 6 -78.13 -36.58 -22.60
C PHE A 6 -77.58 -35.19 -23.05
N PHE A 7 -76.43 -34.99 -23.71
CA PHE A 7 -75.60 -35.69 -24.72
C PHE A 7 -74.31 -34.81 -24.84
N LYS A 8 -73.05 -35.27 -24.98
CA LYS A 8 -72.41 -35.79 -26.21
C LYS A 8 -70.95 -36.18 -25.97
N VAL A 9 -70.54 -37.15 -26.77
CA VAL A 9 -69.28 -37.89 -26.87
C VAL A 9 -68.43 -37.29 -28.00
N PHE A 10 -67.11 -37.07 -27.81
CA PHE A 10 -66.03 -37.66 -28.64
C PHE A 10 -64.60 -37.24 -28.18
N PRO A 11 -63.56 -38.08 -28.40
CA PRO A 11 -62.25 -38.05 -27.74
C PRO A 11 -61.05 -37.79 -28.69
N LEU A 12 -59.81 -38.07 -28.20
CA LEU A 12 -58.53 -38.29 -28.92
C LEU A 12 -57.76 -37.00 -29.32
N LEU A 13 -56.45 -36.81 -29.17
CA LEU A 13 -55.22 -37.44 -28.64
C LEU A 13 -54.23 -36.24 -28.42
N PHE A 14 -53.17 -36.24 -27.61
CA PHE A 14 -51.89 -36.93 -27.84
C PHE A 14 -50.88 -36.51 -26.73
N SER A 15 -50.02 -37.47 -26.36
CA SER A 15 -48.69 -37.38 -25.72
C SER A 15 -48.47 -36.54 -24.46
N GLY A 16 -48.02 -37.22 -23.40
CA GLY A 16 -47.55 -36.58 -22.17
C GLY A 16 -46.17 -35.95 -22.26
N PHE A 17 -45.76 -35.38 -21.13
CA PHE A 17 -44.40 -35.47 -20.62
C PHE A 17 -44.45 -35.25 -19.10
N LEU A 18 -43.84 -36.19 -18.39
CA LEU A 18 -43.34 -36.07 -17.03
C LEU A 18 -42.26 -34.96 -16.99
N ILE A 19 -41.81 -34.56 -15.79
CA ILE A 19 -40.68 -33.65 -15.51
C ILE A 19 -41.11 -32.16 -15.66
N VAL A 20 -41.06 -31.26 -14.68
CA VAL A 20 -39.95 -30.90 -13.77
C VAL A 20 -40.55 -30.18 -12.54
N GLY A 21 -40.72 -30.90 -11.43
CA GLY A 21 -40.92 -30.30 -10.08
C GLY A 21 -39.61 -29.78 -9.48
N LEU A 22 -38.79 -29.09 -10.27
CA LEU A 22 -37.39 -28.75 -9.94
C LEU A 22 -37.01 -27.29 -10.28
N SER A 23 -37.97 -26.44 -10.65
CA SER A 23 -37.67 -25.05 -11.05
C SER A 23 -37.82 -24.01 -9.93
N PHE A 24 -38.38 -24.36 -8.77
CA PHE A 24 -38.52 -23.42 -7.65
C PHE A 24 -37.30 -23.38 -6.70
N ASN A 25 -36.40 -24.37 -6.77
CA ASN A 25 -35.24 -24.46 -5.88
C ASN A 25 -33.92 -23.90 -6.45
N VAL A 26 -33.93 -23.35 -7.67
CA VAL A 26 -32.72 -22.76 -8.27
C VAL A 26 -32.76 -21.22 -8.30
N PHE A 27 -33.93 -20.60 -8.06
CA PHE A 27 -34.08 -19.14 -8.04
C PHE A 27 -34.16 -18.50 -6.64
N ALA A 28 -34.23 -19.29 -5.58
CA ALA A 28 -34.13 -18.81 -4.20
C ALA A 28 -32.66 -18.74 -3.73
N LYS A 29 -31.82 -18.00 -4.47
CA LYS A 29 -30.53 -17.58 -3.92
C LYS A 29 -30.84 -16.51 -2.88
N GLN A 30 -30.95 -16.93 -1.63
CA GLN A 30 -31.36 -16.14 -0.46
C GLN A 30 -30.79 -14.71 -0.50
N GLN A 31 -31.70 -13.73 -0.56
CA GLN A 31 -31.38 -12.37 -0.16
C GLN A 31 -31.27 -12.38 1.37
N GLU A 32 -30.04 -12.46 1.87
CA GLU A 32 -29.72 -12.45 3.31
C GLU A 32 -30.09 -11.06 3.85
N ASP A 33 -30.86 -11.00 4.95
CA ASP A 33 -31.26 -9.75 5.60
C ASP A 33 -30.02 -8.93 5.98
N SER A 34 -30.01 -7.64 5.64
CA SER A 34 -28.95 -6.68 5.97
C SER A 34 -28.47 -6.80 7.42
N LYS A 35 -29.38 -6.95 8.39
CA LYS A 35 -29.04 -7.10 9.81
C LYS A 35 -28.26 -8.38 10.07
N VAL A 36 -28.67 -9.50 9.45
CA VAL A 36 -28.00 -10.80 9.57
C VAL A 36 -26.59 -10.73 8.98
N VAL A 37 -26.41 -9.99 7.86
CA VAL A 37 -25.09 -9.78 7.27
C VAL A 37 -24.17 -8.99 8.22
N PHE A 38 -24.66 -7.90 8.81
CA PHE A 38 -23.91 -7.15 9.82
C PHE A 38 -23.54 -8.04 11.02
N GLU A 39 -24.51 -8.70 11.64
CA GLU A 39 -24.28 -9.56 12.82
C GLU A 39 -23.23 -10.65 12.55
N LYS A 40 -23.30 -11.31 11.39
CA LYS A 40 -22.35 -12.36 11.00
C LYS A 40 -20.93 -11.82 10.84
N ILE A 41 -20.77 -10.63 10.25
CA ILE A 41 -19.45 -9.99 10.10
C ILE A 41 -18.95 -9.51 11.46
N LEU A 42 -19.81 -8.90 12.28
CA LEU A 42 -19.47 -8.42 13.62
C LEU A 42 -19.23 -9.53 14.64
N GLN A 43 -19.65 -10.76 14.36
CA GLN A 43 -19.32 -11.94 15.15
C GLN A 43 -17.95 -12.51 14.77
N LYS A 44 -17.64 -12.56 13.46
CA LYS A 44 -16.45 -13.27 12.94
C LYS A 44 -15.25 -12.37 12.67
N GLY A 45 -15.46 -11.07 12.51
CA GLY A 45 -14.42 -10.11 12.10
C GLY A 45 -13.86 -10.36 10.71
N ILE A 46 -14.63 -11.01 9.83
CA ILE A 46 -14.17 -11.47 8.53
C ILE A 46 -15.22 -11.16 7.45
N VAL A 47 -14.76 -10.64 6.31
CA VAL A 47 -15.55 -10.45 5.10
C VAL A 47 -14.95 -11.29 3.97
N GLU A 48 -15.58 -12.42 3.63
CA GLU A 48 -15.12 -13.31 2.55
C GLU A 48 -13.61 -13.61 2.55
N LYS A 49 -13.11 -14.11 3.68
CA LYS A 49 -11.69 -14.44 3.95
C LYS A 49 -10.78 -13.24 4.21
N GLU A 50 -11.26 -12.01 4.07
CA GLU A 50 -10.55 -10.81 4.52
C GLU A 50 -10.77 -10.61 6.02
N THR A 51 -9.70 -10.52 6.81
CA THR A 51 -9.78 -10.19 8.24
C THR A 51 -9.83 -8.67 8.41
N LEU A 52 -10.76 -8.20 9.24
CA LEU A 52 -10.91 -6.79 9.58
C LEU A 52 -9.83 -6.36 10.57
N LYS A 53 -9.07 -5.33 10.23
CA LYS A 53 -7.95 -4.82 11.04
C LYS A 53 -8.41 -3.80 12.07
N ALA A 54 -9.46 -3.04 11.75
CA ALA A 54 -10.11 -2.06 12.60
C ALA A 54 -11.32 -2.65 13.35
N PHE A 55 -11.33 -3.96 13.63
CA PHE A 55 -12.54 -4.71 14.01
C PHE A 55 -13.30 -4.11 15.20
N ASP A 56 -12.60 -3.67 16.26
CA ASP A 56 -13.25 -3.02 17.41
C ASP A 56 -13.97 -1.72 17.02
N GLY A 57 -13.36 -0.92 16.14
CA GLY A 57 -13.96 0.28 15.58
C GLY A 57 -15.17 -0.05 14.71
N ILE A 58 -15.06 -1.06 13.84
CA ILE A 58 -16.17 -1.56 13.02
C ILE A 58 -17.34 -2.03 13.90
N LYS A 59 -17.06 -2.79 14.95
CA LYS A 59 -18.08 -3.26 15.90
C LYS A 59 -18.76 -2.11 16.63
N LYS A 60 -18.00 -1.08 17.03
CA LYS A 60 -18.57 0.13 17.62
C LYS A 60 -19.48 0.87 16.65
N ILE A 61 -19.07 1.03 15.40
CA ILE A 61 -19.86 1.79 14.41
C ILE A 61 -21.11 1.02 14.00
N TYR A 62 -20.96 -0.23 13.52
CA TYR A 62 -22.07 -0.97 12.92
C TYR A 62 -22.85 -1.84 13.91
N GLY A 63 -22.35 -2.03 15.13
CA GLY A 63 -23.12 -2.67 16.19
C GLY A 63 -24.30 -1.81 16.65
N GLU A 64 -24.16 -0.49 16.53
CA GLU A 64 -25.21 0.50 16.80
C GLU A 64 -25.91 0.97 15.52
N ASN A 65 -25.24 0.88 14.36
CA ASN A 65 -25.76 1.31 13.05
C ASN A 65 -25.94 0.14 12.07
N ASN A 66 -27.19 -0.13 11.69
CA ASN A 66 -27.51 -1.16 10.68
C ASN A 66 -27.63 -0.58 9.24
N HIS A 67 -26.86 0.46 8.91
CA HIS A 67 -26.88 1.08 7.58
C HIS A 67 -25.46 1.38 7.09
N THR A 68 -25.33 1.53 5.77
CA THR A 68 -24.05 1.83 5.12
C THR A 68 -23.64 3.29 5.30
N LEU A 69 -22.37 3.56 5.57
CA LEU A 69 -21.80 4.91 5.74
C LEU A 69 -21.41 5.55 4.40
N TRP A 70 -20.97 4.74 3.45
CA TRP A 70 -20.44 5.16 2.17
C TRP A 70 -21.53 5.16 1.12
N ASN A 71 -21.76 6.32 0.49
CA ASN A 71 -22.52 6.35 -0.75
C ASN A 71 -21.67 5.85 -1.93
N ASN A 72 -22.35 5.40 -3.00
CA ASN A 72 -21.70 4.81 -4.18
C ASN A 72 -20.58 5.67 -4.79
N ARG A 73 -20.76 7.00 -4.83
CA ARG A 73 -19.76 7.91 -5.39
C ARG A 73 -18.52 7.99 -4.52
N ALA A 74 -18.70 8.22 -3.21
CA ALA A 74 -17.60 8.29 -2.26
C ALA A 74 -16.83 6.97 -2.18
N ALA A 75 -17.52 5.83 -2.22
CA ALA A 75 -16.91 4.51 -2.30
C ALA A 75 -16.04 4.36 -3.56
N ALA A 76 -16.57 4.71 -4.73
CA ALA A 76 -15.83 4.65 -5.99
C ALA A 76 -14.61 5.58 -6.00
N ASP A 77 -14.76 6.80 -5.49
CA ASP A 77 -13.68 7.79 -5.38
C ASP A 77 -12.57 7.29 -4.45
N PHE A 78 -12.93 6.70 -3.31
CA PHE A 78 -11.96 6.10 -2.37
C PHE A 78 -11.19 4.93 -3.01
N ILE A 79 -11.88 3.99 -3.66
CA ILE A 79 -11.25 2.83 -4.32
C ILE A 79 -10.30 3.28 -5.43
N LYS A 80 -10.70 4.31 -6.19
CA LYS A 80 -9.87 4.89 -7.26
C LYS A 80 -8.64 5.60 -6.71
N TRP A 81 -8.77 6.28 -5.58
CA TRP A 81 -7.68 7.00 -4.93
C TRP A 81 -6.69 6.08 -4.21
N LEU A 82 -7.16 4.99 -3.59
CA LEU A 82 -6.38 4.12 -2.71
C LEU A 82 -5.03 3.64 -3.29
N PRO A 83 -4.88 3.32 -4.60
CA PRO A 83 -3.57 2.98 -5.16
C PRO A 83 -2.47 4.02 -4.94
N LYS A 84 -2.83 5.32 -4.81
CA LYS A 84 -1.90 6.45 -4.61
C LYS A 84 -1.06 6.30 -3.35
N ILE A 85 -1.54 5.63 -2.30
CA ILE A 85 -0.77 5.42 -1.06
C ILE A 85 0.52 4.61 -1.28
N SER A 86 0.67 3.98 -2.43
CA SER A 86 1.92 3.35 -2.86
C SER A 86 3.07 4.37 -2.99
N GLU A 87 2.77 5.64 -3.24
CA GLU A 87 3.73 6.75 -3.25
C GLU A 87 4.29 7.03 -1.86
N ASP A 88 3.52 6.70 -0.81
CA ASP A 88 3.93 6.71 0.58
C ASP A 88 4.55 5.36 1.01
N GLY A 89 4.77 4.41 0.11
CA GLY A 89 5.36 3.12 0.47
C GLY A 89 4.44 2.17 1.23
N LEU A 90 3.14 2.48 1.29
CA LEU A 90 2.10 1.58 1.79
C LEU A 90 1.62 0.64 0.66
N ASN A 91 1.18 -0.57 1.01
CA ASN A 91 0.63 -1.52 0.03
C ASN A 91 -0.91 -1.45 0.02
N PRO A 92 -1.56 -1.01 -1.08
CA PRO A 92 -3.02 -0.95 -1.18
C PRO A 92 -3.74 -2.29 -0.93
N HIS A 93 -3.10 -3.42 -1.23
CA HIS A 93 -3.69 -4.74 -0.98
C HIS A 93 -3.89 -5.03 0.51
N PHE A 94 -3.05 -4.44 1.37
CA PHE A 94 -3.21 -4.52 2.82
C PHE A 94 -4.53 -3.87 3.28
N TYR A 95 -5.10 -2.99 2.48
CA TYR A 95 -6.35 -2.28 2.75
C TYR A 95 -7.48 -2.77 1.84
N HIS A 96 -7.50 -4.08 1.55
CA HIS A 96 -8.61 -4.77 0.87
C HIS A 96 -8.91 -4.32 -0.57
N LEU A 97 -7.98 -3.63 -1.25
CA LEU A 97 -8.22 -2.99 -2.56
C LEU A 97 -8.91 -3.93 -3.57
N GLU A 98 -8.39 -5.14 -3.76
CA GLU A 98 -8.90 -6.06 -4.78
C GLU A 98 -10.32 -6.55 -4.44
N LYS A 99 -10.58 -6.87 -3.16
CA LYS A 99 -11.91 -7.28 -2.72
C LYS A 99 -12.93 -6.14 -2.84
N MET A 100 -12.53 -4.90 -2.52
CA MET A 100 -13.40 -3.73 -2.71
C MET A 100 -13.73 -3.49 -4.18
N LYS A 101 -12.75 -3.63 -5.10
CA LYS A 101 -13.00 -3.56 -6.55
C LYS A 101 -14.00 -4.64 -7.00
N ASP A 102 -13.86 -5.86 -6.48
CA ASP A 102 -14.76 -6.96 -6.81
C ASP A 102 -16.19 -6.69 -6.35
N PHE A 103 -16.38 -6.23 -5.11
CA PHE A 103 -17.72 -5.88 -4.61
C PHE A 103 -18.31 -4.66 -5.33
N ALA A 104 -17.50 -3.64 -5.63
CA ALA A 104 -17.96 -2.49 -6.40
C ALA A 104 -18.46 -2.87 -7.80
N LYS A 105 -17.87 -3.90 -8.44
CA LYS A 105 -18.32 -4.44 -9.74
C LYS A 105 -19.58 -5.30 -9.65
N LYS A 106 -19.72 -6.10 -8.58
CA LYS A 106 -20.85 -7.03 -8.40
C LYS A 106 -22.21 -6.34 -8.21
N GLY A 107 -22.21 -5.02 -7.97
CA GLY A 107 -23.41 -4.20 -8.08
C GLY A 107 -24.24 -4.10 -6.81
N ASN A 108 -25.52 -3.79 -6.98
CA ASN A 108 -26.36 -3.15 -5.96
C ASN A 108 -27.01 -4.08 -4.93
N GLU A 109 -26.67 -5.37 -4.90
CA GLU A 109 -27.18 -6.30 -3.88
C GLU A 109 -26.84 -5.78 -2.48
N ASP A 110 -27.83 -5.74 -1.58
CA ASP A 110 -27.67 -5.11 -0.27
C ASP A 110 -26.54 -5.75 0.56
N ALA A 111 -26.45 -7.09 0.54
CA ALA A 111 -25.37 -7.81 1.18
C ALA A 111 -23.98 -7.45 0.60
N THR A 112 -23.88 -7.20 -0.70
CA THR A 112 -22.62 -6.78 -1.35
C THR A 112 -22.26 -5.35 -0.98
N LYS A 113 -23.25 -4.44 -0.91
CA LYS A 113 -23.05 -3.06 -0.43
C LYS A 113 -22.55 -3.04 1.01
N ILE A 114 -23.14 -3.83 1.91
CA ILE A 114 -22.72 -3.91 3.32
C ILE A 114 -21.28 -4.40 3.44
N LYS A 115 -20.93 -5.48 2.74
CA LYS A 115 -19.55 -6.00 2.72
C LYS A 115 -18.55 -4.96 2.22
N LEU A 116 -18.89 -4.25 1.14
CA LEU A 116 -18.06 -3.18 0.60
C LEU A 116 -17.91 -2.03 1.61
N ASP A 117 -19.01 -1.60 2.21
CA ASP A 117 -19.07 -0.52 3.18
C ASP A 117 -18.17 -0.79 4.40
N ILE A 118 -18.23 -2.01 4.95
CA ILE A 118 -17.39 -2.43 6.06
C ILE A 118 -15.91 -2.47 5.66
N LEU A 119 -15.57 -2.98 4.48
CA LEU A 119 -14.17 -3.01 4.02
C LEU A 119 -13.61 -1.61 3.75
N LEU A 120 -14.42 -0.69 3.23
CA LEU A 120 -14.03 0.72 3.06
C LEU A 120 -13.77 1.38 4.41
N THR A 121 -14.64 1.17 5.39
CA THR A 121 -14.47 1.71 6.74
C THR A 121 -13.25 1.10 7.44
N ASP A 122 -13.01 -0.20 7.29
CA ASP A 122 -11.82 -0.87 7.83
C ASP A 122 -10.53 -0.32 7.20
N ALA A 123 -10.52 -0.18 5.87
CA ALA A 123 -9.43 0.41 5.13
C ALA A 123 -9.15 1.86 5.57
N ALA A 124 -10.19 2.70 5.69
CA ALA A 124 -10.04 4.10 6.07
C ALA A 124 -9.50 4.26 7.50
N LEU A 125 -10.01 3.51 8.47
CA LEU A 125 -9.53 3.56 9.86
C LEU A 125 -8.09 3.04 9.99
N THR A 126 -7.80 1.91 9.35
CA THR A 126 -6.46 1.31 9.38
C THR A 126 -5.45 2.22 8.70
N LEU A 127 -5.81 2.81 7.56
CA LEU A 127 -4.95 3.72 6.82
C LEU A 127 -4.73 5.03 7.58
N ALA A 128 -5.75 5.57 8.25
CA ALA A 128 -5.60 6.76 9.09
C ALA A 128 -4.55 6.54 10.19
N SER A 129 -4.65 5.40 10.90
CA SER A 129 -3.66 5.04 11.92
C SER A 129 -2.26 4.87 11.34
N ASN A 130 -2.13 4.14 10.23
CA ASN A 130 -0.84 3.86 9.62
C ASN A 130 -0.18 5.13 9.04
N LEU A 131 -0.96 6.07 8.51
CA LEU A 131 -0.44 7.36 8.03
C LEU A 131 -0.02 8.28 9.17
N ALA A 132 -0.81 8.34 10.24
CA ALA A 132 -0.55 9.22 11.38
C ALA A 132 0.59 8.72 12.28
N PHE A 133 0.76 7.40 12.42
CA PHE A 133 1.62 6.82 13.46
C PHE A 133 2.57 5.72 12.97
N GLY A 134 2.54 5.38 11.69
CA GLY A 134 3.33 4.29 11.12
C GLY A 134 2.71 2.91 11.31
N ILE A 135 3.31 1.92 10.68
CA ILE A 135 2.93 0.51 10.76
C ILE A 135 3.65 -0.19 11.91
N ASN A 136 4.86 0.15 12.35
CA ASN A 136 5.60 -0.49 13.47
C ASN A 136 5.57 -2.06 13.48
N ILE A 137 6.63 -2.68 12.94
CA ILE A 137 6.70 -4.13 12.66
C ILE A 137 7.46 -4.91 13.77
N THR A 138 7.93 -4.27 14.84
CA THR A 138 8.99 -4.86 15.69
C THR A 138 8.55 -5.58 16.96
N ASP A 139 7.28 -5.51 17.39
CA ASP A 139 6.76 -6.27 18.55
C ASP A 139 5.23 -6.48 18.45
N GLU A 140 4.78 -7.63 17.91
CA GLU A 140 3.36 -7.90 17.62
C GLU A 140 2.40 -7.74 18.82
N GLN A 141 2.84 -8.03 20.05
CA GLN A 141 1.96 -7.98 21.22
C GLN A 141 1.84 -6.57 21.80
N LYS A 142 2.96 -5.84 21.93
CA LYS A 142 2.93 -4.43 22.38
C LYS A 142 2.35 -3.52 21.29
N TYR A 143 2.48 -3.92 20.04
CA TYR A 143 1.94 -3.20 18.89
C TYR A 143 0.41 -3.19 18.85
N ASN A 144 -0.24 -4.31 19.15
CA ASN A 144 -1.69 -4.45 18.99
C ASN A 144 -2.52 -3.57 19.96
N TRP A 145 -2.08 -3.34 21.20
CA TRP A 145 -2.81 -2.49 22.15
C TRP A 145 -2.65 -0.99 21.83
N TYR A 146 -1.44 -0.55 21.52
CA TYR A 146 -1.14 0.86 21.26
C TYR A 146 -1.85 1.34 19.98
N LYS A 147 -1.89 0.47 18.96
CA LYS A 147 -2.63 0.74 17.72
C LYS A 147 -4.13 0.85 17.94
N LYS A 148 -4.69 0.07 18.87
CA LYS A 148 -6.13 0.14 19.20
C LYS A 148 -6.51 1.52 19.76
N GLU A 149 -5.68 2.10 20.63
CA GLU A 149 -5.89 3.44 21.17
C GLU A 149 -5.77 4.53 20.09
N GLN A 150 -4.76 4.42 19.23
CA GLN A 150 -4.57 5.32 18.09
C GLN A 150 -5.75 5.30 17.10
N MET A 151 -6.23 4.11 16.76
CA MET A 151 -7.40 3.97 15.88
C MET A 151 -8.65 4.54 16.54
N ALA A 152 -8.82 4.33 17.84
CA ALA A 152 -9.94 4.88 18.60
C ALA A 152 -9.89 6.42 18.66
N SER A 153 -8.71 7.04 18.77
CA SER A 153 -8.58 8.51 18.79
C SER A 153 -8.89 9.15 17.43
N LEU A 154 -8.59 8.47 16.33
CA LEU A 154 -8.83 8.95 14.97
C LEU A 154 -10.26 8.71 14.47
N LEU A 155 -10.99 7.78 15.12
CA LEU A 155 -12.34 7.36 14.71
C LEU A 155 -13.30 8.52 14.44
N PRO A 156 -13.47 9.53 15.33
CA PRO A 156 -14.42 10.62 15.09
C PRO A 156 -14.08 11.44 13.84
N ALA A 157 -12.79 11.69 13.58
CA ALA A 157 -12.36 12.47 12.44
C ALA A 157 -12.50 11.68 11.12
N VAL A 158 -12.23 10.38 11.14
CA VAL A 158 -12.46 9.50 9.98
C VAL A 158 -13.95 9.45 9.63
N LEU A 159 -14.83 9.24 10.62
CA LEU A 159 -16.28 9.20 10.39
C LEU A 159 -16.80 10.52 9.81
N LYS A 160 -16.35 11.65 10.38
CA LYS A 160 -16.68 12.98 9.86
C LYS A 160 -16.20 13.17 8.42
N ALA A 161 -15.03 12.64 8.06
CA ALA A 161 -14.53 12.72 6.69
C ALA A 161 -15.34 11.86 5.72
N ILE A 162 -15.80 10.67 6.15
CA ILE A 162 -16.67 9.79 5.36
C ILE A 162 -18.02 10.48 5.11
N GLU A 163 -18.65 11.01 6.16
CA GLU A 163 -19.92 11.74 6.09
C GLU A 163 -19.83 12.94 5.13
N ASN A 164 -18.74 13.70 5.23
CA ASN A 164 -18.48 14.85 4.36
C ASN A 164 -17.96 14.47 2.97
N LYS A 165 -17.81 13.18 2.65
CA LYS A 165 -17.30 12.70 1.35
C LYS A 165 -15.88 13.20 1.03
N THR A 166 -15.07 13.37 2.08
CA THR A 166 -13.70 13.91 2.04
C THR A 166 -12.66 12.96 2.65
N ALA A 167 -12.99 11.67 2.76
CA ALA A 167 -12.09 10.67 3.35
C ALA A 167 -10.69 10.64 2.71
N PRO A 168 -10.51 10.63 1.38
CA PRO A 168 -9.18 10.75 0.76
C PRO A 168 -8.40 11.98 1.21
N GLN A 169 -9.04 13.16 1.22
CA GLN A 169 -8.41 14.43 1.59
C GLN A 169 -7.98 14.45 3.06
N TYR A 170 -8.83 13.92 3.95
CA TYR A 170 -8.48 13.77 5.35
C TYR A 170 -7.28 12.83 5.52
N LEU A 171 -7.27 11.68 4.85
CA LEU A 171 -6.16 10.73 4.94
C LEU A 171 -4.85 11.32 4.39
N GLU A 172 -4.88 12.01 3.25
CA GLU A 172 -3.70 12.73 2.73
C GLU A 172 -3.18 13.79 3.70
N SER A 173 -4.04 14.41 4.49
CA SER A 173 -3.63 15.39 5.49
C SER A 173 -2.86 14.81 6.67
N LEU A 174 -2.96 13.49 6.90
CA LEU A 174 -2.22 12.77 7.94
C LEU A 174 -0.80 12.41 7.50
N THR A 175 -0.49 12.47 6.20
CA THR A 175 0.85 12.21 5.69
C THR A 175 1.83 13.27 6.22
N PRO A 176 2.98 12.87 6.78
CA PRO A 176 3.96 13.82 7.28
C PRO A 176 4.43 14.82 6.20
N LYS A 177 4.44 16.11 6.55
CA LYS A 177 4.88 17.20 5.67
C LYS A 177 6.37 17.55 5.83
N ASP A 178 7.06 16.82 6.70
CA ASP A 178 8.47 16.99 6.97
C ASP A 178 9.30 16.80 5.67
N PRO A 179 10.25 17.70 5.36
CA PRO A 179 11.05 17.60 4.14
C PRO A 179 11.75 16.26 3.95
N ARG A 180 12.20 15.60 5.03
CA ARG A 180 12.86 14.29 4.97
C ARG A 180 11.90 13.22 4.49
N TYR A 181 10.67 13.22 5.00
CA TYR A 181 9.61 12.31 4.55
C TYR A 181 9.27 12.57 3.08
N VAL A 182 9.05 13.84 2.70
CA VAL A 182 8.70 14.23 1.32
C VAL A 182 9.81 13.82 0.34
N ASN A 183 11.08 14.00 0.71
CA ASN A 183 12.21 13.62 -0.12
C ASN A 183 12.34 12.10 -0.27
N LEU A 184 12.10 11.33 0.81
CA LEU A 184 12.04 9.87 0.73
C LEU A 184 10.90 9.38 -0.16
N ALA A 185 9.72 9.99 -0.08
CA ALA A 185 8.59 9.63 -0.94
C ALA A 185 8.90 9.91 -2.42
N LYS A 186 9.53 11.06 -2.72
CA LYS A 186 10.04 11.36 -4.09
C LYS A 186 11.08 10.34 -4.55
N ALA A 187 12.02 9.97 -3.68
CA ALA A 187 13.03 8.96 -3.97
C ALA A 187 12.37 7.60 -4.26
N LEU A 188 11.39 7.19 -3.45
CA LEU A 188 10.62 5.96 -3.67
C LEU A 188 10.00 5.93 -5.07
N GLN A 189 9.38 7.03 -5.49
CA GLN A 189 8.81 7.13 -6.84
C GLN A 189 9.88 7.04 -7.93
N LYS A 190 11.04 7.66 -7.74
CA LYS A 190 12.20 7.55 -8.65
C LYS A 190 12.62 6.09 -8.80
N TYR A 191 12.86 5.37 -7.70
CA TYR A 191 13.29 3.97 -7.73
C TYR A 191 12.21 3.04 -8.29
N LYS A 192 10.92 3.25 -7.98
CA LYS A 192 9.83 2.47 -8.59
C LYS A 192 9.78 2.64 -10.12
N LYS A 193 10.05 3.84 -10.64
CA LYS A 193 10.12 4.08 -12.09
C LYS A 193 11.29 3.36 -12.76
N MET A 194 12.42 3.18 -12.06
CA MET A 194 13.57 2.43 -12.56
C MET A 194 13.28 0.94 -12.73
N ALA A 195 12.37 0.38 -11.92
CA ALA A 195 12.00 -1.04 -12.00
C ALA A 195 11.43 -1.42 -13.38
N HIS A 196 10.87 -0.45 -14.10
CA HIS A 196 10.26 -0.66 -15.41
C HIS A 196 11.23 -0.50 -16.58
N LYS A 197 12.47 -0.05 -16.34
CA LYS A 197 13.42 0.34 -17.41
C LYS A 197 14.63 -0.59 -17.56
N GLU A 198 14.77 -1.61 -16.71
CA GLU A 198 15.97 -2.48 -16.64
C GLU A 198 17.28 -1.71 -16.36
N ASP A 199 17.19 -0.46 -15.89
CA ASP A 199 18.36 0.41 -15.63
C ASP A 199 19.21 -0.05 -14.42
N TRP A 200 18.71 -0.99 -13.61
CA TRP A 200 19.36 -1.46 -12.39
C TRP A 200 20.34 -2.61 -12.65
N VAL A 201 21.54 -2.27 -13.13
CA VAL A 201 22.57 -3.25 -13.49
C VAL A 201 23.30 -3.79 -12.24
N ILE A 202 23.39 -5.11 -12.13
CA ILE A 202 24.26 -5.79 -11.15
C ILE A 202 25.68 -5.87 -11.71
N ILE A 203 26.66 -5.53 -10.89
CA ILE A 203 28.08 -5.56 -11.24
C ILE A 203 28.67 -6.88 -10.76
N THR A 204 29.20 -7.68 -11.68
CA THR A 204 29.88 -8.93 -11.34
C THR A 204 31.03 -8.67 -10.37
N LYS A 205 31.12 -9.47 -9.29
CA LYS A 205 32.22 -9.40 -8.33
C LYS A 205 33.55 -9.78 -8.99
N GLY A 206 34.65 -9.21 -8.51
CA GLY A 206 36.00 -9.46 -9.04
C GLY A 206 37.05 -8.54 -8.40
N PRO A 207 38.25 -8.44 -8.99
CA PRO A 207 39.31 -7.54 -8.53
C PRO A 207 38.84 -6.08 -8.46
N LYS A 208 39.50 -5.24 -7.66
CA LYS A 208 39.19 -3.80 -7.59
C LYS A 208 39.26 -3.17 -8.98
N MET A 209 38.36 -2.24 -9.28
CA MET A 209 38.48 -1.37 -10.45
C MET A 209 38.91 0.02 -9.98
N GLU A 210 39.88 0.61 -10.67
CA GLU A 210 40.48 1.90 -10.35
C GLU A 210 40.83 2.66 -11.63
N GLU A 211 41.13 3.95 -11.50
CA GLU A 211 41.42 4.82 -12.63
C GLU A 211 42.51 4.26 -13.55
N GLY A 212 42.25 4.29 -14.86
CA GLY A 212 43.15 3.75 -15.89
C GLY A 212 42.92 2.27 -16.24
N VAL A 213 42.15 1.52 -15.45
CA VAL A 213 41.83 0.11 -15.75
C VAL A 213 40.76 0.02 -16.84
N GLU A 214 40.96 -0.91 -17.78
CA GLU A 214 39.92 -1.37 -18.70
C GLU A 214 39.35 -2.72 -18.23
N ASP A 215 38.04 -2.77 -18.00
CA ASP A 215 37.35 -3.98 -17.57
C ASP A 215 35.89 -3.96 -18.08
N ILE A 216 35.35 -5.12 -18.44
CA ILE A 216 33.96 -5.25 -18.87
C ILE A 216 32.97 -4.73 -17.81
N ARG A 217 33.30 -4.86 -16.53
CA ARG A 217 32.52 -4.41 -15.37
C ARG A 217 32.45 -2.89 -15.26
N VAL A 218 33.39 -2.14 -15.83
CA VAL A 218 33.37 -0.66 -15.84
C VAL A 218 32.14 -0.14 -16.56
N ARG A 219 31.69 -0.83 -17.62
CA ARG A 219 30.45 -0.46 -18.33
C ARG A 219 29.23 -0.58 -17.41
N SER A 220 29.17 -1.65 -16.61
CA SER A 220 28.11 -1.86 -15.63
C SER A 220 28.16 -0.81 -14.51
N LEU A 221 29.36 -0.51 -13.99
CA LEU A 221 29.57 0.55 -13.01
C LEU A 221 29.06 1.90 -13.52
N ARG A 222 29.42 2.25 -14.76
CA ARG A 222 29.00 3.51 -15.40
C ARG A 222 27.49 3.60 -15.54
N LYS A 223 26.85 2.56 -16.08
CA LYS A 223 25.38 2.48 -16.19
C LYS A 223 24.71 2.65 -14.83
N ARG A 224 25.25 1.99 -13.81
CA ARG A 224 24.74 2.02 -12.44
C ARG A 224 24.84 3.42 -11.83
N LEU A 225 25.97 4.10 -11.95
CA LEU A 225 26.15 5.48 -11.46
C LEU A 225 25.32 6.51 -12.25
N ILE A 226 25.11 6.29 -13.55
CA ILE A 226 24.18 7.09 -14.37
C ILE A 226 22.74 6.91 -13.88
N ALA A 227 22.31 5.67 -13.65
CA ALA A 227 20.95 5.38 -13.20
C ALA A 227 20.64 6.09 -11.88
N GLU A 228 21.57 6.09 -10.93
CA GLU A 228 21.38 6.78 -9.65
C GLU A 228 21.57 8.30 -9.74
N GLY A 229 22.24 8.80 -10.78
CA GLY A 229 22.42 10.22 -11.07
C GLY A 229 23.75 10.80 -10.60
N TYR A 230 24.72 9.95 -10.22
CA TYR A 230 26.08 10.38 -9.87
C TYR A 230 26.92 10.73 -11.10
N LEU A 231 26.54 10.20 -12.26
CA LEU A 231 27.23 10.43 -13.52
C LEU A 231 26.24 10.86 -14.60
N GLU A 232 26.60 11.88 -15.37
CA GLU A 232 25.79 12.31 -16.50
C GLU A 232 25.75 11.25 -17.61
N ASN A 233 24.58 11.06 -18.23
CA ASN A 233 24.43 10.18 -19.37
C ASN A 233 24.97 10.84 -20.65
N LYS A 234 26.28 10.83 -20.81
CA LYS A 234 26.99 11.34 -22.00
C LYS A 234 27.76 10.22 -22.67
N GLU A 235 27.83 10.26 -24.00
CA GLU A 235 28.67 9.33 -24.75
C GLU A 235 30.14 9.50 -24.35
N VAL A 236 30.80 8.37 -24.13
CA VAL A 236 32.24 8.30 -23.81
C VAL A 236 32.93 7.43 -24.85
N LYS A 237 34.15 7.83 -25.26
CA LYS A 237 34.90 7.14 -26.32
C LYS A 237 35.21 5.68 -25.98
N ASN A 238 35.61 5.41 -24.74
CA ASN A 238 35.81 4.05 -24.24
C ASN A 238 34.96 3.81 -22.97
N PRO A 239 33.75 3.25 -23.10
CA PRO A 239 32.89 2.94 -21.95
C PRO A 239 33.46 1.91 -20.98
N GLY A 240 34.45 1.11 -21.42
CA GLY A 240 35.13 0.11 -20.60
C GLY A 240 36.34 0.63 -19.83
N LEU A 241 36.77 1.87 -20.08
CA LEU A 241 37.86 2.52 -19.36
C LEU A 241 37.31 3.22 -18.11
N PHE A 242 37.96 2.98 -16.97
CA PHE A 242 37.71 3.69 -15.74
C PHE A 242 38.41 5.06 -15.80
N ASP A 243 37.67 6.08 -16.22
CA ASP A 243 38.18 7.46 -16.35
C ASP A 243 38.03 8.27 -15.06
N GLY A 244 38.69 9.44 -15.01
CA GLY A 244 38.63 10.34 -13.86
C GLY A 244 37.22 10.82 -13.51
N LYS A 245 36.33 11.00 -14.50
CA LYS A 245 34.93 11.36 -14.24
C LYS A 245 34.16 10.25 -13.54
N LEU A 246 34.43 9.00 -13.91
CA LEU A 246 33.85 7.83 -13.26
C LEU A 246 34.37 7.71 -11.81
N LYS A 247 35.63 8.04 -11.57
CA LYS A 247 36.21 8.09 -10.22
C LYS A 247 35.53 9.12 -9.34
N GLU A 248 35.38 10.35 -9.82
CA GLU A 248 34.67 11.42 -9.11
C GLU A 248 33.23 11.02 -8.76
N ALA A 249 32.51 10.45 -9.74
CA ALA A 249 31.16 9.93 -9.51
C ALA A 249 31.11 8.79 -8.49
N LEU A 250 32.12 7.90 -8.49
CA LEU A 250 32.22 6.83 -7.52
C LEU A 250 32.53 7.34 -6.11
N MET A 251 33.41 8.33 -5.98
CA MET A 251 33.70 8.98 -4.70
C MET A 251 32.45 9.63 -4.11
N ALA A 252 31.63 10.29 -4.93
CA ALA A 252 30.35 10.84 -4.50
C ALA A 252 29.38 9.73 -4.03
N PHE A 253 29.29 8.62 -4.76
CA PHE A 253 28.51 7.45 -4.32
C PHE A 253 29.00 6.90 -2.98
N GLN A 254 30.30 6.71 -2.82
CA GLN A 254 30.92 6.18 -1.59
C GLN A 254 30.62 7.09 -0.41
N GLN A 255 30.81 8.40 -0.56
CA GLN A 255 30.54 9.38 0.48
C GLN A 255 29.07 9.35 0.94
N GLU A 256 28.13 9.28 0.01
CA GLU A 256 26.70 9.21 0.34
C GLU A 256 26.32 7.88 1.01
N HIS A 257 27.02 6.80 0.68
CA HIS A 257 26.82 5.47 1.25
C HIS A 257 27.66 5.21 2.51
N SER A 258 28.29 6.24 3.08
CA SER A 258 29.15 6.13 4.28
C SER A 258 30.31 5.13 4.11
N LEU A 259 30.85 5.06 2.90
CA LEU A 259 32.09 4.35 2.57
C LEU A 259 33.25 5.36 2.47
N GLU A 260 34.48 4.86 2.53
CA GLU A 260 35.66 5.69 2.25
C GLU A 260 35.62 6.17 0.78
N PRO A 261 35.65 7.49 0.52
CA PRO A 261 35.53 8.04 -0.84
C PRO A 261 36.88 8.04 -1.55
N ASP A 262 37.49 6.87 -1.69
CA ASP A 262 38.80 6.67 -2.33
C ASP A 262 38.74 6.55 -3.87
N GLY A 263 37.54 6.45 -4.43
CA GLY A 263 37.32 6.25 -5.87
C GLY A 263 37.69 4.84 -6.35
N LEU A 264 37.87 3.90 -5.43
CA LEU A 264 38.18 2.51 -5.73
C LEU A 264 36.91 1.66 -5.66
N ALA A 265 36.59 0.97 -6.76
CA ALA A 265 35.50 0.00 -6.77
C ALA A 265 35.98 -1.35 -6.22
N GLY A 266 36.29 -1.38 -4.92
CA GLY A 266 36.63 -2.57 -4.16
C GLY A 266 35.41 -3.42 -3.78
N ALA A 267 35.63 -4.49 -2.99
CA ALA A 267 34.58 -5.44 -2.63
C ALA A 267 33.38 -4.79 -1.93
N LEU A 268 33.62 -3.91 -0.94
CA LEU A 268 32.57 -3.20 -0.20
C LEU A 268 31.79 -2.23 -1.10
N THR A 269 32.49 -1.48 -1.95
CA THR A 269 31.85 -0.58 -2.93
C THR A 269 30.96 -1.35 -3.89
N VAL A 270 31.44 -2.47 -4.45
CA VAL A 270 30.66 -3.34 -5.35
C VAL A 270 29.48 -3.98 -4.62
N GLU A 271 29.62 -4.36 -3.36
CA GLU A 271 28.51 -4.87 -2.55
C GLU A 271 27.43 -3.80 -2.33
N ALA A 272 27.82 -2.57 -1.99
CA ALA A 272 26.89 -1.45 -1.85
C ALA A 272 26.17 -1.12 -3.18
N LEU A 273 26.90 -1.12 -4.30
CA LEU A 273 26.34 -0.94 -5.65
C LEU A 273 25.38 -2.09 -6.03
N ASN A 274 25.58 -3.29 -5.49
CA ASN A 274 24.77 -4.47 -5.80
C ASN A 274 23.56 -4.66 -4.87
N VAL A 275 23.27 -3.71 -3.98
CA VAL A 275 21.96 -3.65 -3.32
C VAL A 275 20.89 -3.66 -4.41
N THR A 276 20.01 -4.65 -4.39
CA THR A 276 18.98 -4.79 -5.43
C THR A 276 17.96 -3.66 -5.33
N LEU A 277 17.32 -3.34 -6.45
CA LEU A 277 16.29 -2.32 -6.49
C LEU A 277 15.15 -2.60 -5.48
N ASN A 278 14.73 -3.86 -5.36
CA ASN A 278 13.70 -4.26 -4.38
C ASN A 278 14.17 -4.06 -2.94
N GLN A 279 15.44 -4.36 -2.63
CA GLN A 279 15.99 -4.07 -1.31
C GLN A 279 16.03 -2.57 -1.04
N ARG A 280 16.42 -1.74 -2.02
CA ARG A 280 16.44 -0.28 -1.87
C ARG A 280 15.03 0.29 -1.67
N ILE A 281 14.06 -0.14 -2.46
CA ILE A 281 12.64 0.23 -2.30
C ILE A 281 12.15 -0.16 -0.90
N LYS A 282 12.46 -1.38 -0.44
CA LYS A 282 12.08 -1.84 0.89
C LYS A 282 12.70 -0.98 2.00
N GLN A 283 13.99 -0.63 1.89
CA GLN A 283 14.65 0.26 2.83
C GLN A 283 13.96 1.63 2.88
N ILE A 284 13.63 2.22 1.73
CA ILE A 284 12.93 3.51 1.68
C ILE A 284 11.55 3.41 2.33
N CYS A 285 10.77 2.34 2.06
CA CYS A 285 9.47 2.14 2.71
C CYS A 285 9.59 2.02 4.23
N VAL A 286 10.61 1.30 4.73
CA VAL A 286 10.87 1.19 6.18
C VAL A 286 11.23 2.55 6.78
N SER A 287 12.06 3.35 6.09
CA SER A 287 12.41 4.69 6.54
C SER A 287 11.20 5.64 6.56
N LEU A 288 10.33 5.58 5.55
CA LEU A 288 9.07 6.33 5.54
C LEU A 288 8.19 5.97 6.73
N ASP A 289 8.09 4.67 7.04
CA ASP A 289 7.29 4.21 8.17
C ASP A 289 7.85 4.67 9.52
N ARG A 290 9.17 4.56 9.69
CA ARG A 290 9.87 5.06 10.89
C ARG A 290 9.65 6.55 11.09
N LEU A 291 9.64 7.35 10.01
CA LEU A 291 9.34 8.77 10.12
C LEU A 291 7.90 9.05 10.55
N ARG A 292 6.91 8.27 10.10
CA ARG A 292 5.53 8.41 10.62
C ARG A 292 5.44 8.15 12.10
N GLU A 293 6.21 7.19 12.60
CA GLU A 293 6.22 6.85 14.02
C GLU A 293 6.89 7.95 14.86
N ILE A 294 8.04 8.45 14.42
CA ILE A 294 8.87 9.36 15.22
C ILE A 294 8.39 10.81 15.13
N LEU A 295 8.07 11.32 13.94
CA LEU A 295 7.81 12.75 13.72
C LEU A 295 6.72 13.35 14.63
N PRO A 296 5.56 12.70 14.87
CA PRO A 296 4.53 13.25 15.76
C PRO A 296 4.97 13.37 17.23
N GLN A 297 6.02 12.64 17.64
CA GLN A 297 6.52 12.62 19.01
C GLN A 297 7.66 13.62 19.24
N LEU A 298 8.18 14.22 18.17
CA LEU A 298 9.32 15.12 18.28
C LEU A 298 8.90 16.45 18.93
N PRO A 299 9.56 16.85 20.03
CA PRO A 299 9.34 18.17 20.61
C PRO A 299 9.82 19.27 19.65
N GLY A 300 9.47 20.53 19.93
CA GLY A 300 9.92 21.67 19.12
C GLY A 300 11.45 21.84 19.04
N HIS A 301 12.22 21.18 19.90
CA HIS A 301 13.68 21.16 19.88
C HIS A 301 14.17 19.73 20.14
N TYR A 302 14.94 19.13 19.23
CA TYR A 302 15.41 17.75 19.39
C TYR A 302 16.75 17.49 18.72
N LEU A 303 17.45 16.49 19.24
CA LEU A 303 18.64 15.90 18.62
C LEU A 303 18.20 14.65 17.87
N LEU A 304 18.47 14.59 16.57
CA LEU A 304 18.32 13.36 15.80
C LEU A 304 19.69 12.71 15.67
N VAL A 305 19.81 11.47 16.15
CA VAL A 305 21.03 10.67 16.02
C VAL A 305 20.76 9.51 15.07
N ASP A 306 21.38 9.55 13.89
CA ASP A 306 21.41 8.40 12.99
C ASP A 306 22.64 7.57 13.32
N ILE A 307 22.41 6.57 14.20
CA ILE A 307 23.44 5.66 14.69
C ILE A 307 24.14 4.93 13.52
N PRO A 308 23.41 4.33 12.54
CA PRO A 308 24.04 3.76 11.35
C PRO A 308 24.92 4.74 10.55
N ALA A 309 24.50 6.00 10.42
CA ALA A 309 25.24 6.99 9.65
C ALA A 309 26.32 7.73 10.45
N PHE A 310 26.43 7.49 11.77
CA PHE A 310 27.25 8.27 12.70
C PHE A 310 27.03 9.78 12.60
N ARG A 311 25.79 10.20 12.39
CA ARG A 311 25.42 11.63 12.23
C ARG A 311 24.48 12.09 13.34
N LEU A 312 24.62 13.37 13.70
CA LEU A 312 23.78 14.07 14.64
C LEU A 312 23.28 15.36 14.00
N TRP A 313 21.99 15.64 14.13
CA TRP A 313 21.39 16.91 13.74
C TRP A 313 20.74 17.57 14.94
N VAL A 314 20.89 18.89 15.04
CA VAL A 314 20.20 19.71 16.04
C VAL A 314 19.08 20.49 15.37
N TYR A 315 17.85 20.23 15.80
CA TYR A 315 16.67 20.93 15.30
C TYR A 315 16.12 21.90 16.35
N GLU A 316 15.86 23.14 15.94
CA GLU A 316 15.04 24.10 16.69
C GLU A 316 13.86 24.58 15.84
N LYS A 317 12.64 24.43 16.35
CA LYS A 317 11.39 24.79 15.68
C LYS A 317 11.29 24.25 14.23
N ASN A 318 11.76 23.03 14.01
CA ASN A 318 11.84 22.35 12.71
C ASN A 318 12.79 22.97 11.67
N ASN A 319 13.69 23.85 12.08
CA ASN A 319 14.82 24.27 11.25
C ASN A 319 16.09 23.56 11.71
N ASP A 320 16.90 23.10 10.76
CA ASP A 320 18.27 22.64 11.03
C ASP A 320 19.08 23.83 11.56
N VAL A 321 19.62 23.69 12.76
CA VAL A 321 20.45 24.74 13.38
C VAL A 321 21.92 24.42 13.27
N LEU A 322 22.31 23.13 13.32
CA LEU A 322 23.69 22.67 13.23
C LEU A 322 23.78 21.26 12.62
N THR A 323 24.81 21.07 11.77
CA THR A 323 25.33 19.79 11.25
C THR A 323 26.80 19.65 11.59
#